data_AF-A0AAU3WRF6-F1
#
_entry.id   AF-A0AAU3WRF6-F1
#
_cell.length_a   1.000
_cell.length_b   1.000
_cell.length_c   1.000
_cell.angle_alpha   90.00
_cell.angle_beta   90.00
_cell.angle_gamma   90.00
#
_symmetry.space_group_name_H-M   'P 1'
#
loop_
_entity.id
_entity.type
_entity.pdbx_description
1 polymer ?
#
loop_
_entity_poly.entity_id
_entity_poly.type
_entity_poly.pdbx_seq_one_letter_code
_entity_poly.pdbx_strand_id
1 'polypeptide(L)'
;MPTTGAEVPTTRQVGNSSLVLRLEVNTDQDDPENVLIRRYFPESGHNRSPTREQLAAFGWRYLPATRGSHASQLDGPSSALQVLLQALDLGPEKAELTGFLDSFNNKLDVSERISKMRTDVAAHLSKAMPKVVKEKDLSIRTATDPAESVLGNVSMFFERSGEHIPITEQSDGLRQLMSMTLFDLAQGTANVIAIDEPELHLHPSSQRTVAELFTGQQNQKILATHSPYITQRFEPSQVIAISPNGKCTQISSRKLTAVEKLQAHWWSPRLLEALTARFVIIVEGVADRIIVDAVARAMGIGLDRLGAVVFELDGANKFPHVYKMLGPDGFDVSTFSLVDENEQGVFVGAVGGRPKDVLNKRVWVSKKDLEDEYCRALTGPVAAKALVHHGVCREDALTSSCGVKSISDISAENLASFCRKNKVPAATAIAATLNSSSAATITSVAALLGHLQILGEA
;
A
#
# COMPACT_ATOMS: atom_id res chain seq x y z
N MET A 1 27.03 -2.35 12.40
CA MET A 1 26.11 -2.33 11.24
C MET A 1 24.79 -1.74 11.71
N PRO A 2 24.12 -0.86 10.96
CA PRO A 2 22.85 -0.33 11.40
C PRO A 2 21.84 -1.48 11.45
N THR A 3 21.25 -1.69 12.62
CA THR A 3 20.09 -2.56 12.82
C THR A 3 19.00 -2.13 11.85
N THR A 4 18.65 -2.99 10.89
CA THR A 4 17.56 -2.79 9.91
C THR A 4 16.17 -2.96 10.52
N GLY A 5 16.07 -3.12 11.84
CA GLY A 5 14.80 -3.24 12.55
C GLY A 5 14.08 -1.91 12.66
N ALA A 6 12.87 -1.82 12.11
CA ALA A 6 11.89 -0.86 12.59
C ALA A 6 11.46 -1.29 14.00
N GLU A 7 11.71 -0.46 15.01
CA GLU A 7 11.12 -0.68 16.33
C GLU A 7 9.64 -0.30 16.26
N VAL A 8 8.76 -1.31 16.20
CA VAL A 8 7.33 -1.12 16.46
C VAL A 8 7.10 -1.46 17.94
N PRO A 9 7.15 -0.48 18.86
CA PRO A 9 6.88 -0.76 20.27
C PRO A 9 5.44 -1.25 20.37
N THR A 10 5.27 -2.47 20.88
CA THR A 10 3.95 -3.00 21.17
C THR A 10 3.56 -2.63 22.58
N THR A 11 2.56 -1.77 22.75
CA THR A 11 2.25 -1.16 24.06
C THR A 11 0.78 -1.34 24.40
N ARG A 12 0.48 -1.96 25.54
CA ARG A 12 -0.85 -1.96 26.15
C ARG A 12 -0.91 -0.87 27.22
N GLN A 13 -2.00 -0.12 27.33
CA GLN A 13 -2.33 0.59 28.58
C GLN A 13 -3.44 -0.18 29.29
N VAL A 14 -3.12 -0.84 30.39
CA VAL A 14 -4.14 -1.29 31.36
C VAL A 14 -3.88 -0.53 32.64
N GLY A 15 -4.61 0.58 32.82
CA GLY A 15 -4.20 1.61 33.78
C GLY A 15 -2.88 2.26 33.36
N ASN A 16 -2.12 2.78 34.33
CA ASN A 16 -0.81 3.41 34.09
C ASN A 16 0.33 2.44 33.72
N SER A 17 0.03 1.16 33.47
CA SER A 17 1.02 0.11 33.25
C SER A 17 1.06 -0.32 31.78
N SER A 18 2.25 -0.29 31.19
CA SER A 18 2.55 -0.79 29.86
C SER A 18 3.60 -1.89 29.87
N LEU A 19 3.46 -2.86 28.97
CA LEU A 19 4.47 -3.87 28.70
C LEU A 19 4.93 -3.73 27.26
N VAL A 20 6.22 -3.59 27.04
CA VAL A 20 6.82 -3.53 25.70
C VAL A 20 7.34 -4.91 25.32
N LEU A 21 6.94 -5.42 24.16
CA LEU A 21 7.59 -6.56 23.52
C LEU A 21 8.45 -6.04 22.36
N ARG A 22 9.73 -6.40 22.34
CA ARG A 22 10.60 -6.11 21.21
C ARG A 22 10.68 -7.32 20.29
N LEU A 23 10.46 -7.06 19.00
CA LEU A 23 10.60 -8.01 17.90
C LEU A 23 11.78 -7.55 17.04
N GLU A 24 12.82 -8.34 16.97
CA GLU A 24 13.98 -8.08 16.11
C GLU A 24 14.02 -9.12 15.00
N VAL A 25 14.05 -8.63 13.77
CA VAL A 25 14.11 -9.45 12.56
C VAL A 25 15.45 -9.15 11.91
N ASN A 26 16.30 -10.17 11.80
CA ASN A 26 17.60 -10.07 11.13
C ASN A 26 17.69 -11.14 10.06
N THR A 27 18.26 -10.82 8.91
CA THR A 27 18.68 -11.85 7.94
C THR A 27 19.83 -12.66 8.55
N ASP A 28 19.86 -13.96 8.29
CA ASP A 28 20.99 -14.79 8.66
C ASP A 28 22.25 -14.29 7.93
N GLN A 29 23.40 -14.32 8.60
CA GLN A 29 24.65 -13.85 8.02
C GLN A 29 25.19 -14.81 6.96
N ASP A 30 24.86 -16.10 7.10
CA ASP A 30 25.32 -17.16 6.20
C ASP A 30 24.29 -17.50 5.12
N ASP A 31 23.01 -17.13 5.34
CA ASP A 31 21.92 -17.38 4.40
C ASP A 31 20.93 -16.19 4.34
N PRO A 32 21.03 -15.32 3.33
CA PRO A 32 20.17 -14.14 3.21
C PRO A 32 18.69 -14.47 2.95
N GLU A 33 18.34 -15.72 2.59
CA GLU A 33 16.94 -16.15 2.48
C GLU A 33 16.36 -16.57 3.84
N ASN A 34 17.21 -16.82 4.83
CA ASN A 34 16.79 -17.15 6.19
C ASN A 34 16.68 -15.91 7.07
N VAL A 35 15.65 -15.90 7.92
CA VAL A 35 15.34 -14.78 8.80
C VAL A 35 15.30 -15.25 10.24
N LEU A 36 16.14 -14.65 11.07
CA LEU A 36 16.20 -14.86 12.52
C LEU A 36 15.29 -13.86 13.22
N ILE A 37 14.25 -14.37 13.88
CA ILE A 37 13.32 -13.56 14.66
C ILE A 37 13.59 -13.73 16.15
N ARG A 38 14.06 -12.68 16.81
CA ARG A 38 14.21 -12.62 18.27
C ARG A 38 13.05 -11.83 18.87
N ARG A 39 12.56 -12.31 20.00
CA ARG A 39 11.45 -11.70 20.74
C ARG A 39 11.85 -11.64 22.20
N TYR A 40 11.70 -10.51 22.86
CA TYR A 40 12.01 -10.36 24.29
C TYR A 40 11.36 -9.12 24.90
N PHE A 41 11.23 -9.10 26.23
CA PHE A 41 10.74 -7.94 26.98
C PHE A 41 11.93 -7.08 27.41
N PRO A 42 12.20 -5.91 26.79
CA PRO A 42 13.39 -5.11 27.10
C PRO A 42 13.46 -4.67 28.57
N GLU A 43 12.31 -4.47 29.22
CA GLU A 43 12.23 -4.08 30.63
C GLU A 43 12.49 -5.22 31.61
N SER A 44 12.54 -6.48 31.14
CA SER A 44 12.78 -7.65 32.01
C SER A 44 14.23 -7.82 32.46
N GLY A 45 15.16 -7.03 31.91
CA GLY A 45 16.60 -7.15 32.19
C GLY A 45 17.26 -8.39 31.57
N HIS A 46 16.54 -9.16 30.74
CA HIS A 46 17.07 -10.32 30.02
C HIS A 46 16.53 -10.43 28.59
N ASN A 47 17.26 -11.13 27.72
CA ASN A 47 16.87 -11.35 26.32
C ASN A 47 16.24 -12.74 26.09
N ARG A 48 15.60 -13.32 27.11
CA ARG A 48 14.91 -14.60 26.98
C ARG A 48 13.62 -14.42 26.16
N SER A 49 13.35 -15.39 25.31
CA SER A 49 12.10 -15.40 24.55
C SER A 49 10.89 -15.61 25.45
N PRO A 50 9.78 -14.90 25.19
CA PRO A 50 8.54 -15.13 25.90
C PRO A 50 8.08 -16.60 25.77
N THR A 51 7.51 -17.13 26.85
CA THR A 51 6.88 -18.45 26.87
C THR A 51 5.64 -18.50 25.99
N ARG A 52 5.16 -19.71 25.67
CA ARG A 52 3.93 -19.89 24.89
C ARG A 52 2.71 -19.31 25.60
N GLU A 53 2.62 -19.44 26.93
CA GLU A 53 1.54 -18.84 27.72
C GLU A 53 1.59 -17.30 27.68
N GLN A 54 2.79 -16.71 27.77
CA GLN A 54 2.96 -15.25 27.69
C GLN A 54 2.59 -14.70 26.30
N LEU A 55 2.97 -15.41 25.22
CA LEU A 55 2.57 -15.04 23.86
C LEU A 55 1.05 -15.18 23.66
N ALA A 56 0.44 -16.23 24.23
CA ALA A 56 -1.00 -16.42 24.17
C ALA A 56 -1.75 -15.29 24.91
N ALA A 57 -1.26 -14.87 26.09
CA ALA A 57 -1.82 -13.76 26.85
C ALA A 57 -1.65 -12.39 26.16
N PHE A 58 -0.58 -12.23 25.37
CA PHE A 58 -0.39 -11.05 24.54
C PHE A 58 -1.41 -11.00 23.38
N GLY A 59 -1.90 -12.13 22.90
CA GLY A 59 -2.97 -12.19 21.90
C GLY A 59 -2.56 -11.55 20.57
N TRP A 60 -1.98 -12.37 19.68
CA TRP A 60 -1.59 -11.98 18.34
C TRP A 60 -2.53 -12.59 17.30
N ARG A 61 -3.00 -11.77 16.37
CA ARG A 61 -3.90 -12.19 15.29
C ARG A 61 -3.34 -11.69 13.96
N TYR A 62 -3.22 -12.59 12.98
CA TYR A 62 -2.72 -12.27 11.65
C TYR A 62 -3.73 -12.64 10.55
N LEU A 63 -4.03 -11.69 9.67
CA LEU A 63 -4.82 -11.89 8.45
C LEU A 63 -3.88 -11.82 7.23
N PRO A 64 -3.53 -12.96 6.61
CA PRO A 64 -2.59 -13.01 5.48
C PRO A 64 -3.19 -12.58 4.14
N ALA A 65 -2.32 -12.18 3.22
CA ALA A 65 -2.62 -11.82 1.83
C ALA A 65 -2.96 -13.04 0.92
N THR A 66 -3.91 -13.88 1.31
CA THR A 66 -4.17 -15.18 0.64
C THR A 66 -5.49 -15.21 -0.12
N ARG A 67 -5.41 -15.37 -1.45
CA ARG A 67 -6.57 -15.44 -2.38
C ARG A 67 -7.47 -16.68 -2.22
N GLY A 68 -7.05 -17.69 -1.45
CA GLY A 68 -7.70 -19.02 -1.43
C GLY A 68 -8.25 -19.50 -0.08
N SER A 69 -7.92 -18.84 1.03
CA SER A 69 -8.29 -19.30 2.39
C SER A 69 -9.38 -18.46 3.06
N HIS A 70 -10.03 -17.54 2.34
CA HIS A 70 -11.09 -16.71 2.91
C HIS A 70 -12.24 -17.54 3.47
N ALA A 71 -12.60 -18.66 2.82
CA ALA A 71 -13.68 -19.52 3.32
C ALA A 71 -13.36 -20.17 4.67
N SER A 72 -12.16 -20.71 4.87
CA SER A 72 -11.75 -21.29 6.16
C SER A 72 -11.45 -20.22 7.23
N GLN A 73 -11.04 -19.02 6.82
CA GLN A 73 -10.87 -17.88 7.73
C GLN A 73 -12.20 -17.29 8.20
N LEU A 74 -13.28 -17.48 7.44
CA LEU A 74 -14.65 -17.03 7.76
C LEU A 74 -15.45 -18.12 8.50
N ASP A 75 -15.40 -19.37 8.03
CA ASP A 75 -16.27 -20.46 8.50
C ASP A 75 -15.51 -21.64 9.15
N GLY A 76 -14.18 -21.60 9.23
CA GLY A 76 -13.39 -22.64 9.87
C GLY A 76 -13.46 -22.62 11.41
N PRO A 77 -13.05 -23.69 12.09
CA PRO A 77 -13.10 -23.80 13.56
C PRO A 77 -12.20 -22.79 14.31
N SER A 78 -11.26 -22.15 13.62
CA SER A 78 -10.43 -21.05 14.14
C SER A 78 -10.76 -19.70 13.51
N SER A 79 -11.90 -19.58 12.85
CA SER A 79 -12.33 -18.34 12.18
C SER A 79 -12.62 -17.22 13.18
N ALA A 80 -12.61 -15.98 12.68
CA ALA A 80 -13.00 -14.84 13.50
C ALA A 80 -14.46 -14.95 13.98
N LEU A 81 -15.35 -15.52 13.14
CA LEU A 81 -16.73 -15.82 13.52
C LEU A 81 -16.78 -16.79 14.70
N GLN A 82 -16.03 -17.90 14.63
CA GLN A 82 -16.05 -18.89 15.70
C GLN A 82 -15.57 -18.32 17.04
N VAL A 83 -14.58 -17.42 17.00
CA VAL A 83 -14.08 -16.72 18.18
C VAL A 83 -15.15 -15.82 18.78
N LEU A 84 -15.89 -15.09 17.96
CA LEU A 84 -17.01 -14.27 18.41
C LEU A 84 -18.13 -15.12 19.02
N LEU A 85 -18.47 -16.24 18.39
CA LEU A 85 -19.48 -17.17 18.89
C LEU A 85 -19.07 -17.85 20.20
N GLN A 86 -17.78 -18.18 20.36
CA GLN A 86 -17.24 -18.75 21.62
C GLN A 86 -17.19 -17.72 22.75
N ALA A 87 -16.99 -16.44 22.44
CA ALA A 87 -17.01 -15.37 23.42
C ALA A 87 -18.44 -14.97 23.85
N LEU A 88 -19.46 -15.38 23.11
CA LEU A 88 -20.85 -15.08 23.41
C LEU A 88 -21.35 -15.87 24.62
N ASP A 89 -21.79 -15.17 25.67
CA ASP A 89 -22.51 -15.79 26.78
C ASP A 89 -23.98 -16.00 26.42
N LEU A 90 -24.34 -17.24 26.12
CA LEU A 90 -25.71 -17.65 25.79
C LEU A 90 -26.61 -17.74 27.03
N GLY A 91 -26.05 -17.65 28.25
CA GLY A 91 -26.80 -17.76 29.50
C GLY A 91 -27.77 -18.97 29.51
N PRO A 92 -29.08 -18.77 29.75
CA PRO A 92 -30.05 -19.86 29.83
C PRO A 92 -30.32 -20.55 28.49
N GLU A 93 -30.15 -19.85 27.35
CA GLU A 93 -30.45 -20.39 26.01
C GLU A 93 -29.51 -21.54 25.63
N LYS A 94 -28.32 -21.59 26.23
CA LYS A 94 -27.36 -22.67 26.03
C LYS A 94 -27.98 -24.04 26.30
N ALA A 95 -28.77 -24.17 27.36
CA ALA A 95 -29.39 -25.43 27.74
C ALA A 95 -30.45 -25.88 26.72
N GLU A 96 -31.22 -24.92 26.19
CA GLU A 96 -32.23 -25.20 25.17
C GLU A 96 -31.60 -25.68 23.86
N LEU A 97 -30.57 -24.96 23.37
CA LEU A 97 -29.83 -25.34 22.17
C LEU A 97 -29.15 -26.71 22.31
N THR A 98 -28.57 -26.99 23.49
CA THR A 98 -27.99 -28.31 23.80
C THR A 98 -29.06 -29.40 23.70
N GLY A 99 -30.24 -29.17 24.29
CA GLY A 99 -31.35 -30.12 24.24
C GLY A 99 -31.84 -30.42 22.82
N PHE A 100 -31.88 -29.41 21.94
CA PHE A 100 -32.23 -29.63 20.52
C PHE A 100 -31.18 -30.47 19.78
N LEU A 101 -29.88 -30.22 20.00
CA LEU A 101 -28.81 -31.02 19.40
C LEU A 101 -28.83 -32.46 19.91
N ASP A 102 -29.08 -32.69 21.20
CA ASP A 102 -29.23 -34.04 21.76
C ASP A 102 -30.41 -34.77 21.15
N SER A 103 -31.56 -34.10 21.02
CA SER A 103 -32.74 -34.66 20.36
C SER A 103 -32.45 -35.02 18.89
N PHE A 104 -31.69 -34.18 18.18
CA PHE A 104 -31.30 -34.47 16.80
C PHE A 104 -30.34 -35.66 16.71
N ASN A 105 -29.31 -35.71 17.55
CA ASN A 105 -28.36 -36.82 17.61
C ASN A 105 -29.05 -38.14 17.97
N ASN A 106 -29.98 -38.12 18.93
CA ASN A 106 -30.78 -39.29 19.28
C ASN A 106 -31.62 -39.79 18.09
N LYS A 107 -32.18 -38.89 17.27
CA LYS A 107 -32.90 -39.26 16.04
C LYS A 107 -31.99 -39.89 14.99
N LEU A 108 -30.72 -39.46 14.90
CA LEU A 108 -29.73 -40.09 14.01
C LEU A 108 -29.40 -41.52 14.46
N ASP A 109 -29.25 -41.74 15.76
CA ASP A 109 -28.89 -43.05 16.33
C ASP A 109 -30.00 -44.10 16.12
N VAL A 110 -31.27 -43.71 16.24
CA VAL A 110 -32.42 -44.62 16.06
C VAL A 110 -32.90 -44.74 14.61
N SER A 111 -32.31 -43.99 13.68
CA SER A 111 -32.70 -44.04 12.27
C SER A 111 -32.30 -45.38 11.63
N GLU A 112 -33.29 -46.11 11.10
CA GLU A 112 -33.06 -47.41 10.48
C GLU A 112 -32.08 -47.35 9.30
N ARG A 113 -32.20 -46.31 8.47
CA ARG A 113 -31.33 -46.13 7.29
C ARG A 113 -29.88 -45.89 7.69
N ILE A 114 -29.68 -45.09 8.73
CA ILE A 114 -28.35 -44.78 9.27
C ILE A 114 -27.73 -46.00 9.94
N SER A 115 -28.54 -46.77 10.69
CA SER A 115 -28.09 -48.02 11.32
C SER A 115 -27.68 -49.08 10.30
N LYS A 116 -28.41 -49.18 9.18
CA LYS A 116 -28.03 -50.04 8.06
C LYS A 116 -26.70 -49.60 7.44
N MET A 117 -26.54 -48.31 7.15
CA MET A 117 -25.27 -47.76 6.65
C MET A 117 -24.11 -48.05 7.61
N ARG A 118 -24.30 -47.87 8.93
CA ARG A 118 -23.31 -48.21 9.96
C ARG A 118 -22.95 -49.70 9.96
N THR A 119 -23.92 -50.58 9.76
CA THR A 119 -23.68 -52.03 9.64
C THR A 119 -22.80 -52.34 8.43
N ASP A 120 -23.11 -51.75 7.27
CA ASP A 120 -22.36 -51.97 6.04
C ASP A 120 -20.92 -51.45 6.14
N VAL A 121 -20.74 -50.25 6.71
CA VAL A 121 -19.41 -49.65 6.99
C VAL A 121 -18.63 -50.49 8.00
N ALA A 122 -19.25 -50.92 9.10
CA ALA A 122 -18.62 -51.78 10.11
C ALA A 122 -18.17 -53.12 9.52
N ALA A 123 -18.99 -53.72 8.64
CA ALA A 123 -18.64 -54.95 7.93
C ALA A 123 -17.45 -54.76 6.97
N HIS A 124 -17.35 -53.62 6.29
CA HIS A 124 -16.20 -53.29 5.45
C HIS A 124 -14.94 -53.01 6.26
N LEU A 125 -15.03 -52.19 7.31
CA LEU A 125 -13.90 -51.89 8.19
C LEU A 125 -13.38 -53.16 8.86
N SER A 126 -14.24 -54.06 9.29
CA SER A 126 -13.85 -55.35 9.87
C SER A 126 -13.03 -56.25 8.94
N LYS A 127 -13.13 -56.06 7.62
CA LYS A 127 -12.29 -56.78 6.64
C LYS A 127 -10.90 -56.17 6.50
N ALA A 128 -10.76 -54.88 6.76
CA ALA A 128 -9.51 -54.13 6.60
C ALA A 128 -8.74 -53.94 7.92
N MET A 129 -9.44 -53.98 9.06
CA MET A 129 -8.87 -53.71 10.37
C MET A 129 -8.48 -54.99 11.12
N PRO A 130 -7.44 -54.94 11.99
CA PRO A 130 -7.05 -56.08 12.83
C PRO A 130 -8.11 -56.51 13.85
N LYS A 131 -9.08 -55.64 14.16
CA LYS A 131 -10.19 -55.90 15.09
C LYS A 131 -11.51 -55.78 14.36
N VAL A 132 -12.44 -56.66 14.71
CA VAL A 132 -13.82 -56.60 14.22
C VAL A 132 -14.49 -55.35 14.81
N VAL A 133 -15.02 -54.51 13.93
CA VAL A 133 -15.80 -53.31 14.25
C VAL A 133 -17.28 -53.68 14.15
N LYS A 134 -18.06 -53.45 15.21
CA LYS A 134 -19.50 -53.68 15.24
C LYS A 134 -20.27 -52.40 14.94
N GLU A 135 -21.55 -52.54 14.57
CA GLU A 135 -22.44 -51.40 14.30
C GLU A 135 -22.59 -50.44 15.49
N LYS A 136 -22.48 -50.94 16.73
CA LYS A 136 -22.50 -50.13 17.96
C LYS A 136 -21.17 -49.45 18.27
N ASP A 137 -20.08 -49.86 17.61
CA ASP A 137 -18.77 -49.24 17.76
C ASP A 137 -18.63 -47.97 16.89
N LEU A 138 -19.62 -47.72 16.02
CA LEU A 138 -19.71 -46.55 15.14
C LEU A 138 -20.95 -45.72 15.50
N SER A 139 -20.76 -44.43 15.76
CA SER A 139 -21.84 -43.46 15.94
C SER A 139 -21.79 -42.39 14.85
N ILE A 140 -22.94 -41.99 14.32
CA ILE A 140 -23.05 -40.84 13.41
C ILE A 140 -23.77 -39.73 14.16
N ARG A 141 -23.02 -38.70 14.52
CA ARG A 141 -23.50 -37.55 15.27
C ARG A 141 -23.12 -36.27 14.53
N THR A 142 -23.67 -35.14 14.95
CA THR A 142 -23.19 -33.83 14.53
C THR A 142 -21.69 -33.70 14.83
N ALA A 143 -20.95 -33.02 13.96
CA ALA A 143 -19.52 -32.76 14.17
C ALA A 143 -19.24 -31.90 15.42
N THR A 144 -20.28 -31.25 15.93
CA THR A 144 -20.28 -30.48 17.17
C THR A 144 -20.67 -31.38 18.34
N ASP A 145 -19.81 -31.50 19.36
CA ASP A 145 -20.20 -32.08 20.65
C ASP A 145 -20.97 -31.02 21.46
N PRO A 146 -22.25 -31.26 21.80
CA PRO A 146 -23.04 -30.33 22.62
C PRO A 146 -22.41 -30.06 23.99
N ALA A 147 -21.62 -31.00 24.52
CA ALA A 147 -20.91 -30.85 25.78
C ALA A 147 -19.70 -29.89 25.66
N GLU A 148 -19.07 -29.81 24.49
CA GLU A 148 -17.90 -28.94 24.27
C GLU A 148 -18.31 -27.55 23.75
N SER A 149 -19.14 -27.46 22.71
CA SER A 149 -19.49 -26.17 22.11
C SER A 149 -20.74 -26.27 21.24
N VAL A 150 -21.93 -25.90 21.73
CA VAL A 150 -23.19 -25.86 20.94
C VAL A 150 -23.10 -25.07 19.62
N LEU A 151 -22.20 -24.09 19.50
CA LEU A 151 -22.01 -23.27 18.30
C LEU A 151 -20.80 -23.68 17.43
N GLY A 152 -20.27 -24.90 17.61
CA GLY A 152 -18.99 -25.33 17.01
C GLY A 152 -18.93 -25.44 15.48
N ASN A 153 -20.07 -25.41 14.78
CA ASN A 153 -20.17 -25.48 13.32
C ASN A 153 -21.31 -24.58 12.79
N VAL A 154 -21.41 -23.37 13.33
CA VAL A 154 -22.39 -22.37 12.87
C VAL A 154 -21.70 -21.44 11.87
N SER A 155 -22.28 -21.34 10.68
CA SER A 155 -21.88 -20.36 9.66
C SER A 155 -22.83 -19.16 9.66
N MET A 156 -22.35 -18.03 9.14
CA MET A 156 -23.16 -16.84 8.93
C MET A 156 -23.62 -16.76 7.46
N PHE A 157 -24.88 -16.35 7.27
CA PHE A 157 -25.53 -16.23 5.96
C PHE A 157 -26.13 -14.83 5.79
N PHE A 158 -26.16 -14.34 4.55
CA PHE A 158 -26.99 -13.20 4.19
C PHE A 158 -28.39 -13.67 3.85
N GLU A 159 -29.39 -12.93 4.30
CA GLU A 159 -30.77 -13.11 3.86
C GLU A 159 -31.07 -12.18 2.69
N ARG A 160 -31.49 -12.74 1.55
CA ARG A 160 -31.96 -11.97 0.39
C ARG A 160 -33.19 -12.64 -0.19
N SER A 161 -34.31 -11.91 -0.22
CA SER A 161 -35.58 -12.41 -0.78
C SER A 161 -36.05 -13.76 -0.19
N GLY A 162 -35.75 -14.01 1.09
CA GLY A 162 -36.09 -15.27 1.78
C GLY A 162 -35.12 -16.43 1.55
N GLU A 163 -34.04 -16.24 0.80
CA GLU A 163 -32.97 -17.21 0.64
C GLU A 163 -31.76 -16.89 1.54
N HIS A 164 -31.14 -17.94 2.08
CA HIS A 164 -29.90 -17.85 2.85
C HIS A 164 -28.70 -18.10 1.95
N ILE A 165 -27.92 -17.06 1.68
CA ILE A 165 -26.73 -17.12 0.83
C ILE A 165 -25.50 -17.13 1.73
N PRO A 166 -24.63 -18.16 1.65
CA PRO A 166 -23.39 -18.19 2.43
C PRO A 166 -22.54 -16.94 2.21
N ILE A 167 -21.84 -16.46 3.25
CA ILE A 167 -20.84 -15.38 3.06
C ILE A 167 -19.73 -15.86 2.10
N THR A 168 -19.40 -17.14 2.15
CA THR A 168 -18.44 -17.80 1.26
C THR A 168 -18.87 -17.81 -0.21
N GLU A 169 -20.10 -17.45 -0.55
CA GLU A 169 -20.60 -17.34 -1.94
C GLU A 169 -20.66 -15.87 -2.43
N GLN A 170 -20.28 -14.89 -1.61
CA GLN A 170 -20.25 -13.49 -2.01
C GLN A 170 -19.12 -13.15 -2.99
N SER A 171 -19.09 -11.94 -3.54
CA SER A 171 -17.93 -11.45 -4.29
C SER A 171 -16.69 -11.35 -3.39
N ASP A 172 -15.49 -11.50 -3.96
CA ASP A 172 -14.24 -11.49 -3.18
C ASP A 172 -14.07 -10.21 -2.37
N GLY A 173 -14.46 -9.05 -2.92
CA GLY A 173 -14.42 -7.79 -2.19
C GLY A 173 -15.31 -7.80 -0.94
N LEU A 174 -16.53 -8.33 -1.03
CA LEU A 174 -17.42 -8.43 0.14
C LEU A 174 -16.91 -9.46 1.15
N ARG A 175 -16.34 -10.59 0.69
CA ARG A 175 -15.70 -11.58 1.57
C ARG A 175 -14.54 -10.97 2.35
N GLN A 176 -13.69 -10.18 1.68
CA GLN A 176 -12.56 -9.48 2.30
C GLN A 176 -13.05 -8.49 3.36
N LEU A 177 -14.04 -7.65 3.04
CA LEU A 177 -14.66 -6.71 3.98
C LEU A 177 -15.23 -7.42 5.21
N MET A 178 -15.97 -8.51 5.01
CA MET A 178 -16.53 -9.30 6.10
C MET A 178 -15.45 -9.94 6.95
N SER A 179 -14.41 -10.51 6.33
CA SER A 179 -13.28 -11.11 7.04
C SER A 179 -12.60 -10.08 7.94
N MET A 180 -12.24 -8.92 7.39
CA MET A 180 -11.63 -7.84 8.16
C MET A 180 -12.54 -7.33 9.27
N THR A 181 -13.85 -7.18 9.02
CA THR A 181 -14.81 -6.71 10.05
C THR A 181 -14.95 -7.73 11.18
N LEU A 182 -15.12 -9.02 10.86
CA LEU A 182 -15.21 -10.08 11.86
C LEU A 182 -13.91 -10.20 12.65
N PHE A 183 -12.76 -10.06 11.98
CA PHE A 183 -11.45 -10.05 12.60
C PHE A 183 -11.27 -8.83 13.53
N ASP A 184 -11.79 -7.68 13.11
CA ASP A 184 -11.80 -6.45 13.90
C ASP A 184 -12.73 -6.55 15.12
N LEU A 185 -13.87 -7.23 15.01
CA LEU A 185 -14.79 -7.47 16.12
C LEU A 185 -14.28 -8.55 17.09
N ALA A 186 -13.62 -9.60 16.58
CA ALA A 186 -13.03 -10.68 17.37
C ALA A 186 -11.86 -10.21 18.27
N GLN A 187 -11.52 -8.93 18.19
CA GLN A 187 -10.52 -8.21 18.97
C GLN A 187 -10.62 -8.30 20.48
N GLY A 188 -11.77 -8.65 21.04
CA GLY A 188 -11.96 -8.77 22.50
C GLY A 188 -10.98 -9.73 23.19
N THR A 189 -10.15 -10.45 22.43
CA THR A 189 -9.15 -11.42 22.89
C THR A 189 -7.71 -11.15 22.44
N ALA A 190 -7.43 -10.15 21.59
CA ALA A 190 -6.10 -9.94 20.99
C ALA A 190 -5.62 -8.48 21.12
N ASN A 191 -4.41 -8.27 21.63
CA ASN A 191 -3.85 -6.91 21.79
C ASN A 191 -3.19 -6.39 20.50
N VAL A 192 -2.83 -7.29 19.57
CA VAL A 192 -2.22 -6.93 18.28
C VAL A 192 -2.89 -7.64 17.11
N ILE A 193 -3.19 -6.86 16.08
CA ILE A 193 -3.67 -7.31 14.79
C ILE A 193 -2.65 -6.95 13.73
N ALA A 194 -2.25 -7.95 12.95
CA ALA A 194 -1.48 -7.77 11.74
C ALA A 194 -2.35 -8.13 10.53
N ILE A 195 -2.37 -7.27 9.51
CA ILE A 195 -3.10 -7.49 8.26
C ILE A 195 -2.16 -7.26 7.11
N ASP A 196 -2.11 -8.23 6.21
CA ASP A 196 -1.30 -8.18 5.00
C ASP A 196 -2.20 -7.99 3.78
N GLU A 197 -1.91 -6.97 2.99
CA GLU A 197 -2.62 -6.57 1.77
C GLU A 197 -4.15 -6.42 1.95
N PRO A 198 -4.60 -5.53 2.89
CA PRO A 198 -6.02 -5.24 3.10
C PRO A 198 -6.76 -4.76 1.84
N GLU A 199 -6.03 -4.24 0.85
CA GLU A 199 -6.54 -3.78 -0.45
C GLU A 199 -6.92 -4.88 -1.44
N LEU A 200 -6.54 -6.14 -1.20
CA LEU A 200 -6.81 -7.24 -2.14
C LEU A 200 -8.31 -7.35 -2.46
N HIS A 201 -8.63 -7.44 -3.75
CA HIS A 201 -10.00 -7.52 -4.29
C HIS A 201 -10.88 -6.29 -4.03
N LEU A 202 -10.34 -5.20 -3.49
CA LEU A 202 -11.09 -3.99 -3.19
C LEU A 202 -10.87 -2.89 -4.21
N HIS A 203 -11.96 -2.26 -4.63
CA HIS A 203 -11.92 -1.01 -5.36
C HIS A 203 -11.35 0.12 -4.47
N PRO A 204 -10.67 1.15 -5.01
CA PRO A 204 -10.11 2.26 -4.23
C PRO A 204 -11.08 2.92 -3.24
N SER A 205 -12.37 3.00 -3.57
CA SER A 205 -13.39 3.50 -2.63
C SER A 205 -13.53 2.62 -1.38
N SER A 206 -13.56 1.30 -1.56
CA SER A 206 -13.66 0.33 -0.47
C SER A 206 -12.39 0.27 0.37
N GLN A 207 -11.21 0.43 -0.25
CA GLN A 207 -9.93 0.51 0.47
C GLN A 207 -9.93 1.66 1.50
N ARG A 208 -10.49 2.82 1.15
CA ARG A 208 -10.60 3.96 2.08
C ARG A 208 -11.55 3.67 3.25
N THR A 209 -12.68 3.02 3.00
CA THR A 209 -13.64 2.62 4.04
C THR A 209 -13.02 1.59 4.98
N VAL A 210 -12.26 0.64 4.45
CA VAL A 210 -11.56 -0.37 5.24
C VAL A 210 -10.49 0.24 6.12
N ALA A 211 -9.72 1.17 5.58
CA ALA A 211 -8.69 1.85 6.35
C ALA A 211 -9.29 2.57 7.59
N GLU A 212 -10.52 3.08 7.51
CA GLU A 212 -11.24 3.67 8.65
C GLU A 212 -11.59 2.66 9.75
N LEU A 213 -11.79 1.38 9.43
CA LEU A 213 -11.94 0.32 10.45
C LEU A 213 -10.68 0.21 11.32
N PHE A 214 -9.52 0.60 10.79
CA PHE A 214 -8.23 0.40 11.41
C PHE A 214 -7.66 1.65 12.10
N THR A 215 -8.37 2.77 12.14
CA THR A 215 -7.89 4.03 12.77
C THR A 215 -8.25 4.19 14.27
N GLY A 216 -8.80 3.16 14.91
CA GLY A 216 -9.24 3.18 16.33
C GLY A 216 -8.16 2.81 17.38
N GLN A 217 -8.44 3.09 18.66
CA GLN A 217 -7.45 3.03 19.76
C GLN A 217 -7.49 1.77 20.65
N GLN A 218 -8.40 0.81 20.41
CA GLN A 218 -8.56 -0.29 21.36
C GLN A 218 -7.38 -1.27 21.34
N ASN A 219 -6.80 -1.51 20.17
CA ASN A 219 -5.72 -2.46 19.94
C ASN A 219 -4.67 -1.89 18.98
N GLN A 220 -3.46 -2.45 19.00
CA GLN A 220 -2.44 -2.08 18.03
C GLN A 220 -2.64 -2.82 16.72
N LYS A 221 -2.72 -2.06 15.63
CA LYS A 221 -2.93 -2.59 14.28
C LYS A 221 -1.69 -2.32 13.44
N ILE A 222 -1.16 -3.36 12.83
CA ILE A 222 -0.02 -3.34 11.93
C ILE A 222 -0.54 -3.72 10.55
N LEU A 223 -0.42 -2.83 9.58
CA LEU A 223 -0.87 -3.06 8.22
C LEU A 223 0.33 -3.06 7.29
N ALA A 224 0.46 -4.11 6.48
CA ALA A 224 1.34 -4.13 5.33
C ALA A 224 0.49 -3.86 4.09
N THR A 225 0.82 -2.83 3.32
CA THR A 225 0.01 -2.37 2.19
C THR A 225 0.90 -1.66 1.18
N HIS A 226 0.61 -1.86 -0.11
CA HIS A 226 1.13 -1.05 -1.19
C HIS A 226 0.13 0.03 -1.62
N SER A 227 -1.09 0.02 -1.07
CA SER A 227 -2.15 0.95 -1.42
C SER A 227 -1.91 2.34 -0.84
N PRO A 228 -1.77 3.36 -1.70
CA PRO A 228 -1.73 4.73 -1.24
C PRO A 228 -3.08 5.19 -0.68
N TYR A 229 -4.19 4.53 -1.05
CA TYR A 229 -5.54 4.87 -0.56
C TYR A 229 -5.80 4.39 0.88
N ILE A 230 -5.06 3.38 1.33
CA ILE A 230 -5.06 2.93 2.73
C ILE A 230 -4.10 3.81 3.53
N THR A 231 -2.87 3.97 3.03
CA THR A 231 -1.81 4.75 3.69
C THR A 231 -2.23 6.20 3.98
N GLN A 232 -3.00 6.84 3.08
CA GLN A 232 -3.47 8.23 3.28
C GLN A 232 -4.38 8.44 4.51
N ARG A 233 -4.92 7.37 5.11
CA ARG A 233 -5.76 7.48 6.32
C ARG A 233 -4.95 7.54 7.61
N PHE A 234 -3.65 7.29 7.53
CA PHE A 234 -2.74 7.29 8.67
C PHE A 234 -1.87 8.55 8.63
N GLU A 235 -1.54 9.07 9.81
CA GLU A 235 -0.60 10.19 9.93
C GLU A 235 0.80 9.77 9.44
N PRO A 236 1.63 10.68 8.91
CA PRO A 236 2.99 10.35 8.48
C PRO A 236 3.83 9.66 9.57
N SER A 237 3.61 10.01 10.83
CA SER A 237 4.29 9.38 11.97
C SER A 237 3.85 7.93 12.25
N GLN A 238 2.74 7.47 11.67
CA GLN A 238 2.24 6.11 11.76
C GLN A 238 2.64 5.25 10.56
N VAL A 239 3.31 5.82 9.56
CA VAL A 239 3.74 5.13 8.35
C VAL A 239 5.22 4.79 8.44
N ILE A 240 5.54 3.52 8.16
CA ILE A 240 6.90 3.04 8.01
C ILE A 240 7.07 2.70 6.54
N ALA A 241 7.96 3.41 5.85
CA ALA A 241 8.34 3.07 4.48
C ALA A 241 9.49 2.06 4.51
N ILE A 242 9.42 1.06 3.64
CA ILE A 242 10.45 0.04 3.50
C ILE A 242 10.99 0.14 2.08
N SER A 243 12.27 0.49 1.94
CA SER A 243 12.92 0.59 0.64
C SER A 243 13.27 -0.79 0.07
N PRO A 244 13.57 -0.89 -1.25
CA PRO A 244 13.93 -2.17 -1.89
C PRO A 244 15.14 -2.88 -1.28
N ASN A 245 16.04 -2.16 -0.60
CA ASN A 245 17.18 -2.73 0.12
C ASN A 245 16.88 -3.09 1.59
N GLY A 246 15.60 -3.08 1.99
CA GLY A 246 15.16 -3.45 3.34
C GLY A 246 15.40 -2.38 4.41
N LYS A 247 15.74 -1.14 4.03
CA LYS A 247 15.88 -0.04 4.99
C LYS A 247 14.49 0.48 5.37
N CYS A 248 14.21 0.49 6.66
CA CYS A 248 12.98 1.05 7.21
C CYS A 248 13.18 2.53 7.56
N THR A 249 12.24 3.37 7.15
CA THR A 249 12.23 4.81 7.46
C THR A 249 10.86 5.21 7.98
N GLN A 250 10.86 6.09 8.98
CA GLN A 250 9.65 6.58 9.62
C GLN A 250 9.90 8.01 10.10
N ILE A 251 8.92 8.89 9.88
CA ILE A 251 8.98 10.25 10.41
C ILE A 251 8.71 10.19 11.92
N SER A 252 9.65 10.68 12.73
CA SER A 252 9.49 10.69 14.18
C SER A 252 8.26 11.51 14.61
N SER A 253 7.58 11.08 15.67
CA SER A 253 6.39 11.76 16.23
C SER A 253 6.67 13.12 16.90
N ARG A 254 7.86 13.72 16.69
CA ARG A 254 8.17 15.07 17.17
C ARG A 254 7.21 16.06 16.53
N LYS A 255 6.21 16.49 17.32
CA LYS A 255 5.11 17.41 17.02
C LYS A 255 5.23 18.05 15.64
N LEU A 256 4.54 17.44 14.68
CA LEU A 256 4.25 18.06 13.40
C LEU A 256 3.63 19.45 13.68
N THR A 257 4.38 20.51 13.38
CA THR A 257 4.06 21.94 13.48
C THR A 257 2.80 22.30 12.68
N ALA A 258 2.27 23.52 12.83
CA ALA A 258 1.10 23.97 12.07
C ALA A 258 1.31 23.96 10.54
N VAL A 259 2.56 24.13 10.08
CA VAL A 259 2.99 23.94 8.68
C VAL A 259 2.91 22.47 8.27
N GLU A 260 3.08 21.57 9.23
CA GLU A 260 2.96 20.13 9.03
C GLU A 260 1.47 19.68 9.05
N LYS A 261 0.52 20.53 9.46
CA LYS A 261 -0.93 20.29 9.23
C LYS A 261 -1.38 20.69 7.81
N LEU A 262 -0.68 21.62 7.15
CA LEU A 262 -0.84 21.88 5.71
C LEU A 262 -0.43 20.67 4.85
N GLN A 263 0.27 19.69 5.45
CA GLN A 263 0.64 18.41 4.81
C GLN A 263 -0.54 17.57 4.37
N ALA A 264 -1.75 17.76 4.94
CA ALA A 264 -2.94 17.03 4.51
C ALA A 264 -3.24 17.19 3.02
N HIS A 265 -2.87 18.33 2.40
CA HIS A 265 -3.01 18.52 0.96
C HIS A 265 -1.99 17.70 0.15
N TRP A 266 -0.79 17.49 0.71
CA TRP A 266 0.29 16.74 0.06
C TRP A 266 0.25 15.24 0.34
N TRP A 267 -0.34 14.84 1.46
CA TRP A 267 -0.61 13.45 1.86
C TRP A 267 -1.71 12.82 1.00
N SER A 268 -1.45 12.84 -0.30
CA SER A 268 -2.31 12.40 -1.38
C SER A 268 -1.82 11.06 -1.89
N PRO A 269 -2.67 10.28 -2.60
CA PRO A 269 -2.27 8.99 -3.13
C PRO A 269 -0.99 9.04 -3.97
N ARG A 270 -0.76 10.16 -4.66
CA ARG A 270 0.38 10.35 -5.55
C ARG A 270 1.70 10.58 -4.81
N LEU A 271 1.67 11.32 -3.69
CA LEU A 271 2.86 11.44 -2.85
C LEU A 271 3.18 10.11 -2.18
N LEU A 272 2.14 9.36 -1.79
CA LEU A 272 2.30 8.07 -1.13
C LEU A 272 2.83 7.00 -2.08
N GLU A 273 2.44 7.04 -3.36
CA GLU A 273 3.05 6.25 -4.42
C GLU A 273 4.56 6.54 -4.56
N ALA A 274 4.98 7.79 -4.35
CA ALA A 274 6.40 8.15 -4.35
C ALA A 274 7.19 7.55 -3.17
N LEU A 275 6.55 7.10 -2.08
CA LEU A 275 7.24 6.46 -0.95
C LEU A 275 7.77 5.07 -1.29
N THR A 276 7.17 4.37 -2.23
CA THR A 276 7.58 3.03 -2.68
C THR A 276 8.43 3.07 -3.95
N ALA A 277 8.62 4.25 -4.55
CA ALA A 277 9.43 4.43 -5.74
C ALA A 277 10.94 4.30 -5.42
N ARG A 278 11.70 3.77 -6.38
CA ARG A 278 13.18 3.79 -6.33
C ARG A 278 13.69 5.23 -6.45
N PHE A 279 13.09 6.00 -7.35
CA PHE A 279 13.47 7.36 -7.65
C PHE A 279 12.25 8.26 -7.79
N VAL A 280 12.35 9.51 -7.35
CA VAL A 280 11.28 10.51 -7.51
C VAL A 280 11.84 11.71 -8.26
N ILE A 281 11.26 12.04 -9.40
CA ILE A 281 11.58 13.24 -10.18
C ILE A 281 10.57 14.32 -9.82
N ILE A 282 11.00 15.34 -9.09
CA ILE A 282 10.17 16.46 -8.66
C ILE A 282 10.28 17.58 -9.70
N VAL A 283 9.16 17.99 -10.26
CA VAL A 283 9.08 19.08 -11.26
C VAL A 283 8.20 20.22 -10.73
N GLU A 284 8.15 21.39 -11.36
CA GLU A 284 7.38 22.52 -10.83
C GLU A 284 5.88 22.45 -11.13
N GLY A 285 5.50 21.88 -12.26
CA GLY A 285 4.11 21.79 -12.69
C GLY A 285 3.80 20.67 -13.68
N VAL A 286 2.52 20.56 -14.02
CA VAL A 286 1.98 19.51 -14.91
C VAL A 286 2.63 19.57 -16.31
N ALA A 287 2.93 20.76 -16.81
CA ALA A 287 3.58 20.94 -18.11
C ALA A 287 4.98 20.29 -18.14
N ASP A 288 5.76 20.47 -17.07
CA ASP A 288 7.10 19.91 -16.97
C ASP A 288 7.07 18.39 -16.92
N ARG A 289 6.11 17.83 -16.16
CA ARG A 289 5.90 16.38 -16.12
C ARG A 289 5.62 15.83 -17.52
N ILE A 290 4.73 16.47 -18.26
CA ILE A 290 4.38 16.04 -19.63
C ILE A 290 5.64 15.98 -20.51
N ILE A 291 6.52 16.97 -20.41
CA ILE A 291 7.77 17.00 -21.17
C ILE A 291 8.75 15.93 -20.68
N VAL A 292 8.93 15.75 -19.37
CA VAL A 292 9.80 14.70 -18.80
C VAL A 292 9.36 13.31 -19.27
N ASP A 293 8.06 13.00 -19.17
CA ASP A 293 7.48 11.73 -19.64
C ASP A 293 7.65 11.54 -21.16
N ALA A 294 7.54 12.62 -21.93
CA ALA A 294 7.69 12.57 -23.38
C ALA A 294 9.15 12.38 -23.81
N VAL A 295 10.09 13.07 -23.17
CA VAL A 295 11.54 12.90 -23.42
C VAL A 295 11.97 11.50 -23.03
N ALA A 296 11.54 10.99 -21.88
CA ALA A 296 11.84 9.61 -21.45
C ALA A 296 11.37 8.59 -22.49
N ARG A 297 10.11 8.69 -22.95
CA ARG A 297 9.57 7.83 -24.02
C ARG A 297 10.34 7.97 -25.33
N ALA A 298 10.64 9.18 -25.77
CA ALA A 298 11.36 9.44 -27.02
C ALA A 298 12.82 8.93 -26.99
N MET A 299 13.44 8.87 -25.81
CA MET A 299 14.77 8.31 -25.58
C MET A 299 14.75 6.79 -25.30
N GLY A 300 13.58 6.16 -25.21
CA GLY A 300 13.45 4.74 -24.89
C GLY A 300 13.68 4.39 -23.41
N ILE A 301 13.63 5.37 -22.52
CA ILE A 301 13.83 5.23 -21.07
C ILE A 301 12.46 4.95 -20.43
N GLY A 302 12.26 3.71 -19.96
CA GLY A 302 11.04 3.33 -19.24
C GLY A 302 11.11 3.72 -17.78
N LEU A 303 10.48 4.83 -17.39
CA LEU A 303 10.48 5.33 -16.00
C LEU A 303 9.93 4.28 -15.02
N ASP A 304 8.83 3.61 -15.36
CA ASP A 304 8.27 2.53 -14.53
C ASP A 304 9.26 1.37 -14.33
N ARG A 305 10.03 1.01 -15.39
CA ARG A 305 11.06 -0.04 -15.31
C ARG A 305 12.20 0.36 -14.38
N LEU A 306 12.55 1.64 -14.34
CA LEU A 306 13.53 2.19 -13.40
C LEU A 306 12.96 2.31 -11.98
N GLY A 307 11.65 2.15 -11.79
CA GLY A 307 10.97 2.46 -10.54
C GLY A 307 10.96 3.97 -10.25
N ALA A 308 10.93 4.80 -11.28
CA ALA A 308 10.95 6.26 -11.18
C ALA A 308 9.54 6.84 -11.34
N VAL A 309 9.14 7.74 -10.43
CA VAL A 309 7.86 8.46 -10.47
C VAL A 309 8.11 9.95 -10.70
N VAL A 310 7.37 10.58 -11.62
CA VAL A 310 7.39 12.03 -11.81
C VAL A 310 6.31 12.68 -10.95
N PHE A 311 6.74 13.49 -9.98
CA PHE A 311 5.87 14.20 -9.05
C PHE A 311 5.86 15.68 -9.38
N GLU A 312 4.72 16.23 -9.83
CA GLU A 312 4.66 17.66 -10.05
C GLU A 312 4.37 18.46 -8.79
N LEU A 313 5.09 19.57 -8.74
CA LEU A 313 4.81 20.79 -8.02
C LEU A 313 3.42 21.31 -8.36
N ASP A 314 2.88 22.17 -7.51
CA ASP A 314 1.93 23.18 -7.95
C ASP A 314 2.55 24.56 -7.60
N GLY A 315 3.80 24.73 -8.05
CA GLY A 315 4.67 25.86 -7.73
C GLY A 315 5.97 25.47 -6.98
N ALA A 316 7.09 26.07 -7.39
CA ALA A 316 8.43 25.86 -6.85
C ALA A 316 8.54 26.07 -5.33
N ASN A 317 7.83 27.05 -4.79
CA ASN A 317 7.84 27.38 -3.35
C ASN A 317 7.37 26.25 -2.43
N LYS A 318 6.70 25.22 -2.97
CA LYS A 318 6.24 24.04 -2.23
C LYS A 318 7.33 22.98 -2.07
N PHE A 319 8.38 23.04 -2.87
CA PHE A 319 9.47 22.06 -2.84
C PHE A 319 10.06 21.82 -1.45
N PRO A 320 10.39 22.84 -0.61
CA PRO A 320 10.99 22.59 0.69
C PRO A 320 10.11 21.74 1.61
N HIS A 321 8.78 21.85 1.50
CA HIS A 321 7.83 21.09 2.31
C HIS A 321 7.77 19.62 1.88
N VAL A 322 7.72 19.36 0.57
CA VAL A 322 7.71 18.01 0.02
C VAL A 322 9.07 17.34 0.23
N TYR A 323 10.17 18.08 0.05
CA TYR A 323 11.52 17.57 0.26
C TYR A 323 11.79 17.20 1.73
N LYS A 324 11.22 17.94 2.69
CA LYS A 324 11.30 17.55 4.11
C LYS A 324 10.65 16.19 4.40
N MET A 325 9.64 15.79 3.62
CA MET A 325 9.00 14.47 3.75
C MET A 325 9.73 13.38 2.97
N LEU A 326 10.04 13.63 1.70
CA LEU A 326 10.59 12.60 0.83
C LEU A 326 12.11 12.46 0.99
N GLY A 327 12.80 13.53 1.35
CA GLY A 327 14.25 13.56 1.49
C GLY A 327 14.78 12.87 2.75
N PRO A 328 16.09 13.04 3.04
CA PRO A 328 16.79 12.30 4.10
C PRO A 328 16.24 12.50 5.51
N ASP A 329 15.64 13.65 5.80
CA ASP A 329 15.05 13.97 7.11
C ASP A 329 13.65 13.36 7.31
N GLY A 330 13.05 12.81 6.24
CA GLY A 330 11.74 12.19 6.25
C GLY A 330 11.81 10.69 5.95
N PHE A 331 11.27 10.27 4.81
CA PHE A 331 11.23 8.88 4.35
C PHE A 331 12.49 8.43 3.58
N ASP A 332 13.46 9.33 3.34
CA ASP A 332 14.74 9.05 2.67
C ASP A 332 14.59 8.36 1.31
N VAL A 333 13.63 8.83 0.53
CA VAL A 333 13.43 8.48 -0.87
C VAL A 333 14.48 9.20 -1.72
N SER A 334 14.99 8.53 -2.76
CA SER A 334 15.95 9.15 -3.68
C SER A 334 15.26 10.15 -4.61
N THR A 335 15.26 11.42 -4.21
CA THR A 335 14.64 12.51 -4.96
C THR A 335 15.64 13.22 -5.88
N PHE A 336 15.18 13.55 -7.08
CA PHE A 336 15.83 14.39 -8.08
C PHE A 336 14.86 15.50 -8.49
N SER A 337 15.35 16.62 -9.00
CA SER A 337 14.49 17.75 -9.35
C SER A 337 14.87 18.39 -10.67
N LEU A 338 13.85 18.83 -11.42
CA LEU A 338 13.98 19.68 -12.59
C LEU A 338 13.32 21.02 -12.26
N VAL A 339 14.07 22.11 -12.41
CA VAL A 339 13.65 23.45 -12.00
C VAL A 339 14.06 24.50 -13.03
N ASP A 340 13.28 25.56 -13.15
CA ASP A 340 13.65 26.73 -13.94
C ASP A 340 14.79 27.51 -13.25
N GLU A 341 15.60 28.23 -14.04
CA GLU A 341 16.80 28.93 -13.56
C GLU A 341 16.51 29.96 -12.45
N ASN A 342 15.33 30.59 -12.49
CA ASN A 342 14.92 31.58 -11.49
C ASN A 342 14.58 30.94 -10.14
N GLU A 343 14.12 29.69 -10.13
CA GLU A 343 13.62 28.98 -8.95
C GLU A 343 14.70 28.07 -8.32
N GLN A 344 15.87 27.93 -8.97
CA GLN A 344 16.98 27.07 -8.51
C GLN A 344 17.38 27.32 -7.05
N GLY A 345 17.29 28.58 -6.58
CA GLY A 345 17.68 28.96 -5.22
C GLY A 345 16.83 28.28 -4.15
N VAL A 346 15.54 28.11 -4.40
CA VAL A 346 14.60 27.44 -3.49
C VAL A 346 14.97 25.96 -3.35
N PHE A 347 15.28 25.30 -4.47
CA PHE A 347 15.58 23.87 -4.50
C PHE A 347 16.96 23.58 -3.90
N VAL A 348 18.00 24.29 -4.33
CA VAL A 348 19.35 24.12 -3.79
C VAL A 348 19.40 24.46 -2.29
N GLY A 349 18.67 25.50 -1.86
CA GLY A 349 18.56 25.86 -0.45
C GLY A 349 17.89 24.79 0.40
N ALA A 350 16.84 24.13 -0.10
CA ALA A 350 16.14 23.07 0.61
C ALA A 350 16.90 21.74 0.65
N VAL A 351 17.59 21.37 -0.44
CA VAL A 351 18.47 20.19 -0.47
C VAL A 351 19.65 20.36 0.48
N GLY A 352 20.18 21.59 0.56
CA GLY A 352 21.34 21.91 1.39
C GLY A 352 22.65 21.43 0.79
N GLY A 353 23.76 22.00 1.29
CA GLY A 353 25.11 21.72 0.79
C GLY A 353 25.62 22.79 -0.20
N ARG A 354 26.80 22.54 -0.77
CA ARG A 354 27.41 23.47 -1.73
C ARG A 354 26.75 23.29 -3.11
N PRO A 355 26.52 24.35 -3.90
CA PRO A 355 25.89 24.23 -5.21
C PRO A 355 26.51 23.16 -6.14
N LYS A 356 27.84 23.01 -6.13
CA LYS A 356 28.56 21.98 -6.91
C LYS A 356 28.28 20.53 -6.51
N ASP A 357 27.74 20.32 -5.31
CA ASP A 357 27.41 19.01 -4.76
C ASP A 357 25.93 18.66 -5.00
N VAL A 358 25.12 19.65 -5.41
CA VAL A 358 23.67 19.52 -5.65
C VAL A 358 23.31 19.59 -7.13
N LEU A 359 23.88 20.56 -7.86
CA LEU A 359 23.60 20.78 -9.27
C LEU A 359 24.14 19.61 -10.12
N ASN A 360 23.34 19.17 -11.09
CA ASN A 360 23.60 18.02 -11.98
C ASN A 360 23.83 16.68 -11.24
N LYS A 361 23.43 16.61 -9.97
CA LYS A 361 23.50 15.40 -9.13
C LYS A 361 22.16 15.12 -8.46
N ARG A 362 21.48 16.16 -7.98
CA ARG A 362 20.13 16.11 -7.42
C ARG A 362 19.19 17.11 -8.06
N VAL A 363 19.69 18.27 -8.51
CA VAL A 363 18.88 19.31 -9.14
C VAL A 363 19.44 19.63 -10.52
N TRP A 364 18.61 19.55 -11.54
CA TRP A 364 18.88 19.98 -12.91
C TRP A 364 18.11 21.25 -13.20
N VAL A 365 18.79 22.19 -13.85
CA VAL A 365 18.26 23.53 -14.08
C VAL A 365 18.03 23.71 -15.58
N SER A 366 16.79 24.02 -15.95
CA SER A 366 16.43 24.48 -17.28
C SER A 366 16.89 25.93 -17.44
N LYS A 367 17.80 26.18 -18.38
CA LYS A 367 18.30 27.54 -18.62
C LYS A 367 17.14 28.44 -19.09
N LYS A 368 16.92 29.57 -18.42
CA LYS A 368 15.71 30.39 -18.50
C LYS A 368 14.47 29.64 -17.98
N ASP A 369 13.96 28.68 -18.74
CA ASP A 369 12.87 27.77 -18.38
C ASP A 369 12.78 26.58 -19.36
N LEU A 370 11.97 25.59 -19.01
CA LEU A 370 11.77 24.41 -19.86
C LEU A 370 11.11 24.75 -21.21
N GLU A 371 10.25 25.78 -21.25
CA GLU A 371 9.62 26.22 -22.50
C GLU A 371 10.61 26.72 -23.53
N ASP A 372 11.59 27.52 -23.10
CA ASP A 372 12.67 28.00 -23.94
C ASP A 372 13.53 26.85 -24.46
N GLU A 373 13.78 25.85 -23.62
CA GLU A 373 14.60 24.70 -23.96
C GLU A 373 13.96 23.81 -25.03
N TYR A 374 12.69 23.39 -24.86
CA TYR A 374 12.04 22.56 -25.87
C TYR A 374 11.75 23.32 -27.17
N CYS A 375 11.49 24.64 -27.11
CA CYS A 375 11.31 25.46 -28.31
C CYS A 375 12.63 25.60 -29.09
N ARG A 376 13.77 25.66 -28.40
CA ARG A 376 15.09 25.61 -29.03
C ARG A 376 15.38 24.21 -29.60
N ALA A 377 15.06 23.16 -28.86
CA ALA A 377 15.31 21.77 -29.26
C ALA A 377 14.59 21.38 -30.56
N LEU A 378 13.33 21.78 -30.72
CA LEU A 378 12.55 21.53 -31.94
C LEU A 378 12.78 22.58 -33.03
N THR A 379 13.34 23.74 -32.69
CA THR A 379 13.28 25.01 -33.45
C THR A 379 11.89 25.65 -33.44
N GLY A 380 11.86 27.00 -33.49
CA GLY A 380 10.63 27.79 -33.47
C GLY A 380 9.61 27.37 -34.53
N PRO A 381 9.98 27.17 -35.81
CA PRO A 381 9.01 26.78 -36.84
C PRO A 381 8.40 25.39 -36.65
N VAL A 382 9.19 24.39 -36.25
CA VAL A 382 8.68 23.01 -36.06
C VAL A 382 7.77 22.95 -34.84
N ALA A 383 8.20 23.55 -33.74
CA ALA A 383 7.38 23.64 -32.53
C ALA A 383 6.08 24.44 -32.78
N ALA A 384 6.14 25.53 -33.54
CA ALA A 384 4.94 26.29 -33.93
C ALA A 384 3.97 25.46 -34.79
N LYS A 385 4.48 24.69 -35.77
CA LYS A 385 3.65 23.76 -36.55
C LYS A 385 3.00 22.71 -35.67
N ALA A 386 3.71 22.20 -34.65
CA ALA A 386 3.15 21.25 -33.68
C ALA A 386 1.97 21.87 -32.90
N LEU A 387 2.11 23.10 -32.41
CA LEU A 387 1.04 23.80 -31.69
C LEU A 387 -0.22 23.98 -32.56
N VAL A 388 -0.04 24.36 -33.82
CA VAL A 388 -1.15 24.53 -34.77
C VAL A 388 -1.79 23.18 -35.12
N HIS A 389 -0.98 22.17 -35.42
CA HIS A 389 -1.44 20.83 -35.80
C HIS A 389 -2.29 20.18 -34.71
N HIS A 390 -1.88 20.31 -33.44
CA HIS A 390 -2.60 19.78 -32.29
C HIS A 390 -3.71 20.72 -31.77
N GLY A 391 -4.01 21.80 -32.48
CA GLY A 391 -5.15 22.67 -32.17
C GLY A 391 -4.98 23.56 -30.94
N VAL A 392 -3.74 23.77 -30.45
CA VAL A 392 -3.47 24.68 -29.32
C VAL A 392 -3.76 26.13 -29.70
N CYS A 393 -3.50 26.49 -30.95
CA CYS A 393 -3.74 27.82 -31.49
C CYS A 393 -3.97 27.80 -33.00
N ARG A 394 -4.56 28.87 -33.54
CA ARG A 394 -4.62 29.11 -34.98
C ARG A 394 -3.30 29.73 -35.46
N GLU A 395 -2.91 29.45 -36.70
CA GLU A 395 -1.71 30.00 -37.33
C GLU A 395 -1.68 31.53 -37.31
N ASP A 396 -2.79 32.18 -37.68
CA ASP A 396 -2.91 33.65 -37.66
C ASP A 396 -2.73 34.25 -36.26
N ALA A 397 -3.24 33.56 -35.23
CA ALA A 397 -3.11 34.00 -33.85
C ALA A 397 -1.67 33.85 -33.34
N LEU A 398 -0.99 32.77 -33.74
CA LEU A 398 0.39 32.50 -33.34
C LEU A 398 1.38 33.47 -34.00
N THR A 399 1.25 33.67 -35.31
CA THR A 399 2.08 34.62 -36.08
C THR A 399 1.89 36.04 -35.59
N SER A 400 0.64 36.46 -35.33
CA SER A 400 0.33 37.76 -34.71
C SER A 400 0.95 37.91 -33.32
N SER A 401 0.83 36.89 -32.46
CA SER A 401 1.42 36.94 -31.11
C SER A 401 2.95 36.95 -31.11
N CYS A 402 3.58 36.36 -32.13
CA CYS A 402 5.03 36.33 -32.27
C CYS A 402 5.59 37.51 -33.08
N GLY A 403 4.71 38.38 -33.63
CA GLY A 403 5.09 39.56 -34.41
C GLY A 403 5.70 39.24 -35.78
N VAL A 404 5.38 38.09 -36.38
CA VAL A 404 5.94 37.64 -37.66
C VAL A 404 4.85 37.36 -38.70
N LYS A 405 5.23 37.29 -39.98
CA LYS A 405 4.28 37.06 -41.10
C LYS A 405 4.07 35.58 -41.44
N SER A 406 5.03 34.71 -41.09
CA SER A 406 5.00 33.29 -41.40
C SER A 406 5.51 32.47 -40.23
N ILE A 407 5.02 31.23 -40.07
CA ILE A 407 5.52 30.27 -39.08
C ILE A 407 7.03 30.02 -39.25
N SER A 408 7.54 30.06 -40.48
CA SER A 408 8.97 29.84 -40.77
C SER A 408 9.89 30.87 -40.13
N ASP A 409 9.37 32.06 -39.82
CA ASP A 409 10.13 33.18 -39.23
C ASP A 409 10.01 33.21 -37.69
N ILE A 410 9.25 32.30 -37.09
CA ILE A 410 9.07 32.27 -35.64
C ILE A 410 10.39 31.82 -34.98
N SER A 411 10.97 32.70 -34.17
CA SER A 411 12.12 32.36 -33.33
C SER A 411 11.69 31.47 -32.14
N ALA A 412 12.63 30.66 -31.64
CA ALA A 412 12.38 29.84 -30.45
C ALA A 412 11.99 30.69 -29.23
N GLU A 413 12.56 31.89 -29.10
CA GLU A 413 12.28 32.79 -27.97
C GLU A 413 10.88 33.39 -28.01
N ASN A 414 10.41 33.82 -29.19
CA ASN A 414 9.05 34.35 -29.35
C ASN A 414 8.03 33.24 -29.11
N LEU A 415 8.30 32.04 -29.60
CA LEU A 415 7.43 30.89 -29.36
C LEU A 415 7.41 30.49 -27.88
N ALA A 416 8.56 30.46 -27.20
CA ALA A 416 8.61 30.16 -25.77
C ALA A 416 7.76 31.16 -24.96
N SER A 417 7.78 32.44 -25.33
CA SER A 417 6.94 33.47 -24.70
C SER A 417 5.45 33.24 -24.91
N PHE A 418 5.05 32.67 -26.05
CA PHE A 418 3.68 32.22 -26.28
C PHE A 418 3.34 30.99 -25.42
N CYS A 419 4.22 29.98 -25.40
CA CYS A 419 4.06 28.75 -24.62
C CYS A 419 3.88 29.02 -23.12
N ARG A 420 4.62 29.97 -22.52
CA ARG A 420 4.50 30.35 -21.10
C ARG A 420 3.09 30.74 -20.69
N LYS A 421 2.28 31.28 -21.61
CA LYS A 421 0.88 31.67 -21.33
C LYS A 421 -0.08 30.49 -21.33
N ASN A 422 0.29 29.39 -21.99
CA ASN A 422 -0.52 28.19 -22.16
C ASN A 422 0.34 26.92 -21.95
N LYS A 423 1.02 26.83 -20.80
CA LYS A 423 2.07 25.82 -20.54
C LYS A 423 1.59 24.39 -20.82
N VAL A 424 0.46 23.97 -20.24
CA VAL A 424 -0.03 22.58 -20.34
C VAL A 424 -0.47 22.20 -21.77
N PRO A 425 -1.31 22.99 -22.48
CA PRO A 425 -1.62 22.72 -23.88
C PRO A 425 -0.37 22.70 -24.79
N ALA A 426 0.55 23.65 -24.59
CA ALA A 426 1.78 23.71 -25.35
C ALA A 426 2.66 22.48 -25.11
N ALA A 427 2.91 22.11 -23.85
CA ALA A 427 3.68 20.93 -23.48
C ALA A 427 3.08 19.64 -24.07
N THR A 428 1.75 19.51 -24.08
CA THR A 428 1.05 18.35 -24.65
C THR A 428 1.28 18.21 -26.16
N ALA A 429 1.16 19.32 -26.90
CA ALA A 429 1.40 19.33 -28.35
C ALA A 429 2.88 19.06 -28.69
N ILE A 430 3.80 19.63 -27.92
CA ILE A 430 5.24 19.40 -28.07
C ILE A 430 5.59 17.94 -27.78
N ALA A 431 5.07 17.38 -26.68
CA ALA A 431 5.27 16.00 -26.28
C ALA A 431 4.88 15.00 -27.38
N ALA A 432 3.83 15.27 -28.14
CA ALA A 432 3.39 14.42 -29.26
C ALA A 432 4.32 14.48 -30.48
N THR A 433 5.20 15.48 -30.57
CA THR A 433 6.09 15.71 -31.74
C THR A 433 7.54 15.34 -31.46
N LEU A 434 7.90 15.06 -30.20
CA LEU A 434 9.27 14.70 -29.83
C LEU A 434 9.71 13.37 -30.45
N ASN A 435 10.95 13.35 -30.93
CA ASN A 435 11.66 12.15 -31.37
C ASN A 435 12.99 12.05 -30.61
N SER A 436 13.70 10.93 -30.76
CA SER A 436 14.95 10.68 -30.03
C SER A 436 15.99 11.80 -30.19
N SER A 437 16.12 12.38 -31.40
CA SER A 437 17.08 13.46 -31.66
C SER A 437 16.68 14.79 -31.01
N SER A 438 15.40 15.18 -31.06
CA SER A 438 14.95 16.43 -30.44
C SER A 438 14.78 16.30 -28.93
N ALA A 439 14.51 15.10 -28.42
CA ALA A 439 14.45 14.81 -26.99
C ALA A 439 15.85 14.93 -26.35
N ALA A 440 16.89 14.40 -27.00
CA ALA A 440 18.27 14.49 -26.52
C ALA A 440 18.82 15.93 -26.45
N THR A 441 18.23 16.87 -27.21
CA THR A 441 18.63 18.28 -27.19
C THR A 441 17.89 19.11 -26.13
N ILE A 442 16.90 18.53 -25.43
CA ILE A 442 16.37 19.07 -24.17
C ILE A 442 17.34 18.66 -23.06
N THR A 443 18.49 19.34 -23.03
CA THR A 443 19.66 19.04 -22.22
C THR A 443 19.41 18.82 -20.73
N SER A 444 18.57 19.63 -20.08
CA SER A 444 18.28 19.51 -18.64
C SER A 444 17.58 18.19 -18.32
N VAL A 445 16.53 17.86 -19.07
CA VAL A 445 15.75 16.63 -18.94
C VAL A 445 16.56 15.41 -19.37
N ALA A 446 17.24 15.48 -20.52
CA ALA A 446 18.07 14.39 -21.02
C ALA A 446 19.21 14.05 -20.07
N ALA A 447 19.85 15.06 -19.44
CA ALA A 447 20.90 14.85 -18.45
C ALA A 447 20.35 14.22 -17.16
N LEU A 448 19.18 14.66 -16.68
CA LEU A 448 18.52 14.08 -15.52
C LEU A 448 18.19 12.60 -15.76
N LEU A 449 17.57 12.29 -16.90
CA LEU A 449 17.17 10.93 -17.24
C LEU A 449 18.37 10.01 -17.49
N GLY A 450 19.43 10.53 -18.14
CA GLY A 450 20.68 9.79 -18.32
C GLY A 450 21.35 9.46 -16.98
N HIS A 451 21.30 10.38 -16.01
CA HIS A 451 21.80 10.12 -14.65
C HIS A 451 20.99 9.02 -13.95
N LEU A 452 19.66 9.06 -14.04
CA LEU A 452 18.79 8.02 -13.47
C LEU A 452 19.02 6.64 -14.09
N GLN A 453 19.30 6.58 -15.39
CA GLN A 453 19.61 5.31 -16.04
C GLN A 453 20.89 4.68 -15.49
N ILE A 454 21.93 5.50 -15.29
CA ILE A 454 23.20 5.05 -14.67
C ILE A 454 22.95 4.52 -13.25
N LEU A 455 22.12 5.20 -12.46
CA LEU A 455 21.75 4.75 -11.11
C LEU A 455 20.84 3.52 -11.10
N GLY A 456 20.06 3.30 -12.15
CA GLY A 456 19.16 2.16 -12.27
C GLY A 456 19.89 0.85 -12.61
N GLU A 457 21.03 0.96 -13.31
CA GLU A 457 21.92 -0.15 -13.68
C GLU A 457 22.90 -0.55 -12.56
N ALA A 458 23.13 0.34 -11.59
CA ALA A 458 23.92 0.08 -10.37
C ALA A 458 23.06 -0.56 -9.27
#